data_AF-A0A7L2L748-F1
#
_entry.id   AF-A0A7L2L748-F1
#
_cell.length_a   1.000
_cell.length_b   1.000
_cell.length_c   1.000
_cell.angle_alpha   90.00
_cell.angle_beta   90.00
_cell.angle_gamma   90.00
#
_symmetry.space_group_name_H-M   'P 1'
#
loop_
_entity.id
_entity.type
_entity.pdbx_description
1 polymer ?
#
loop_
_entity_poly.entity_id
_entity_poly.type
_entity_poly.pdbx_seq_one_letter_code
_entity_poly.pdbx_strand_id
1 'polypeptide(L)'
;LICPRPPSRSYLPPQDLQSRLESHVREVFGPSVPQDWQQTLLEEKRLKHGLLARLAAELGHTVPNSRLHRLRRAGDVLGFYGRPVRDGTGIHELVPAELPPNLKIIWQQ
;
A
#
# COMPACT_ATOMS: atom_id res chain seq x y z
N LEU A 1 -15.96 -5.08 -25.84
CA LEU A 1 -15.15 -4.72 -24.65
C LEU A 1 -13.96 -5.66 -24.60
N ILE A 2 -12.73 -5.15 -24.67
CA ILE A 2 -11.51 -5.95 -24.60
C ILE A 2 -11.03 -5.92 -23.14
N CYS A 3 -10.67 -7.08 -22.59
CA CYS A 3 -10.19 -7.16 -21.21
C CYS A 3 -8.84 -6.44 -21.07
N PRO A 4 -8.68 -5.49 -20.11
CA PRO A 4 -7.40 -4.86 -19.86
C PRO A 4 -6.40 -5.87 -19.29
N ARG A 5 -5.11 -5.63 -19.50
CA ARG A 5 -4.04 -6.45 -18.92
C ARG A 5 -4.08 -6.35 -17.39
N PRO A 6 -3.94 -7.47 -16.65
CA PRO A 6 -3.90 -7.41 -15.19
C PRO A 6 -2.68 -6.61 -14.71
N PRO A 7 -2.85 -5.71 -13.72
CA PRO A 7 -1.74 -4.98 -13.14
C PRO A 7 -0.87 -5.89 -12.28
N SER A 8 0.42 -5.56 -12.17
CA SER A 8 1.28 -6.10 -11.12
C SER A 8 0.77 -5.64 -9.76
N ARG A 9 0.79 -6.50 -8.75
CA ARG A 9 0.50 -6.17 -7.35
C ARG A 9 1.75 -5.72 -6.59
N SER A 10 2.90 -5.67 -7.26
CA SER A 10 4.13 -5.09 -6.71
C SER A 10 3.90 -3.63 -6.35
N TYR A 11 4.25 -3.26 -5.13
CA TYR A 11 4.07 -1.92 -4.60
C TYR A 11 5.35 -1.45 -3.92
N LEU A 12 5.76 -0.23 -4.26
CA LEU A 12 6.86 0.46 -3.60
C LEU A 12 6.35 1.77 -3.00
N PRO A 13 6.59 2.02 -1.71
CA PRO A 13 6.15 3.25 -1.08
C PRO A 13 6.86 4.46 -1.72
N PRO A 14 6.12 5.51 -2.11
CA PRO A 14 6.75 6.75 -2.57
C PRO A 14 7.42 7.48 -1.40
N GLN A 15 8.48 8.23 -1.66
CA GLN A 15 9.22 8.95 -0.62
C GLN A 15 8.36 10.02 0.07
N ASP A 16 7.42 10.61 -0.67
CA ASP A 16 6.49 11.64 -0.21
C ASP A 16 5.16 11.06 0.30
N LEU A 17 5.10 9.76 0.60
CA LEU A 17 3.91 9.08 1.12
C LEU A 17 3.30 9.81 2.31
N GLN A 18 4.14 10.23 3.26
CA GLN A 18 3.69 10.90 4.48
C GLN A 18 2.96 12.22 4.17
N SER A 19 3.57 13.07 3.33
CA SER A 19 3.02 14.37 2.93
C SER A 19 1.72 14.24 2.13
N ARG A 20 1.66 13.25 1.23
CA ARG A 20 0.43 12.94 0.47
C ARG A 20 -0.68 12.48 1.39
N LEU A 21 -0.38 11.56 2.31
CA LEU A 21 -1.37 11.02 3.23
C LEU A 21 -1.90 12.11 4.16
N GLU A 22 -1.03 12.99 4.66
CA GLU A 22 -1.43 14.13 5.47
C GLU A 22 -2.38 15.06 4.70
N SER A 23 -2.06 15.36 3.44
CA SER A 23 -2.88 16.22 2.58
C SER A 23 -4.27 15.60 2.35
N HIS A 24 -4.35 14.31 2.04
CA HIS A 24 -5.63 13.60 1.86
C HIS A 24 -6.43 13.49 3.16
N VAL A 25 -5.78 13.26 4.30
CA VAL A 25 -6.45 13.22 5.60
C VAL A 25 -7.05 14.59 5.94
N ARG A 26 -6.28 15.67 5.74
CA ARG A 26 -6.78 17.05 5.94
C ARG A 26 -7.92 17.40 4.99
N GLU A 27 -7.87 16.95 3.74
CA GLU A 27 -8.92 17.20 2.75
C GLU A 27 -10.23 16.45 3.10
N VAL A 28 -10.13 15.18 3.51
CA VAL A 28 -11.30 14.33 3.77
C VAL A 28 -11.91 14.60 5.15
N PHE A 29 -11.10 14.79 6.19
CA PHE A 29 -11.55 14.97 7.57
C PHE A 29 -11.67 16.45 7.98
N GLY A 30 -11.10 17.37 7.19
CA GLY A 30 -11.25 18.81 7.39
C GLY A 30 -10.61 19.34 8.67
N PRO A 31 -11.17 20.40 9.30
CA PRO A 31 -10.60 21.07 10.47
C PRO A 31 -10.60 20.21 11.75
N SER A 32 -11.26 19.04 11.73
CA SER A 32 -11.30 18.08 12.83
C SER A 32 -9.99 17.30 13.01
N VAL A 33 -9.01 17.50 12.13
CA VAL A 33 -7.71 16.81 12.18
C VAL A 33 -6.84 17.44 13.27
N PRO A 34 -6.40 16.67 14.28
CA PRO A 34 -5.47 17.15 15.30
C PRO A 34 -4.10 17.47 14.69
N GLN A 35 -3.28 18.23 15.43
CA GLN A 35 -1.91 18.54 15.00
C GLN A 35 -1.08 17.27 14.73
N ASP A 36 -1.29 16.22 15.53
CA ASP A 36 -0.80 14.87 15.22
C ASP A 36 -1.83 14.12 14.37
N TRP A 37 -1.84 14.41 13.06
CA TRP A 37 -2.81 13.86 12.12
C TRP A 37 -2.82 12.33 12.08
N GLN A 38 -1.74 11.65 12.49
CA GLN A 38 -1.65 10.20 12.52
C GLN A 38 -2.61 9.57 13.55
N GLN A 39 -2.99 10.32 14.59
CA GLN A 39 -3.94 9.86 15.61
C GLN A 39 -5.41 10.00 15.19
N THR A 40 -5.68 10.63 14.04
CA THR A 40 -7.04 10.82 13.53
C THR A 40 -7.76 9.48 13.43
N LEU A 41 -8.89 9.35 14.13
CA LEU A 41 -9.70 8.14 14.14
C LEU A 41 -10.54 8.03 12.87
N LEU A 42 -10.50 6.87 12.23
CA LEU A 42 -11.24 6.54 11.01
C LEU A 42 -12.59 5.87 11.35
N GLU A 43 -13.38 6.48 12.25
CA GLU A 43 -14.65 5.91 12.73
C GLU A 43 -15.76 6.01 11.68
N GLU A 44 -15.82 7.14 10.97
CA GLU A 44 -16.83 7.35 9.96
C GLU A 44 -16.51 6.52 8.71
N LYS A 45 -17.36 5.50 8.45
CA LYS A 45 -17.18 4.56 7.34
C LYS A 45 -17.11 5.25 5.98
N ARG A 46 -17.86 6.35 5.78
CA ARG A 46 -17.89 7.10 4.52
C ARG A 46 -16.56 7.82 4.26
N LEU A 47 -16.05 8.56 5.25
CA LEU A 47 -14.75 9.23 5.16
C LEU A 47 -13.60 8.23 5.03
N LYS A 48 -13.62 7.15 5.82
CA LYS A 48 -12.66 6.06 5.70
C LYS A 48 -12.64 5.46 4.30
N HIS A 49 -13.82 5.15 3.74
CA HIS A 49 -13.92 4.65 2.38
C HIS A 49 -13.38 5.67 1.36
N GLY A 50 -13.77 6.94 1.47
CA GLY A 50 -13.30 8.01 0.57
C GLY A 50 -11.77 8.14 0.57
N LEU A 51 -11.16 8.16 1.75
CA LEU A 51 -9.71 8.19 1.91
C LEU A 51 -9.04 6.98 1.25
N LEU A 52 -9.48 5.76 1.59
CA LEU A 52 -8.87 4.53 1.07
C LEU A 52 -9.07 4.36 -0.43
N ALA A 53 -10.23 4.76 -0.98
CA ALA A 53 -10.49 4.71 -2.41
C ALA A 53 -9.58 5.66 -3.18
N ARG A 54 -9.36 6.88 -2.66
CA ARG A 54 -8.46 7.86 -3.28
C ARG A 54 -7.01 7.39 -3.26
N LEU A 55 -6.55 6.85 -2.12
CA LEU A 55 -5.22 6.28 -2.00
C LEU A 55 -5.02 5.07 -2.91
N ALA A 56 -6.03 4.21 -3.03
CA ALA A 56 -5.96 3.06 -3.94
C ALA A 56 -5.86 3.47 -5.40
N ALA A 57 -6.58 4.53 -5.81
CA ALA A 57 -6.50 5.07 -7.17
C ALA A 57 -5.14 5.73 -7.45
N GLU A 58 -4.59 6.48 -6.49
CA GLU A 58 -3.32 7.18 -6.67
C GLU A 58 -2.10 6.26 -6.59
N LEU A 59 -2.07 5.35 -5.61
CA LEU A 59 -0.94 4.47 -5.34
C LEU A 59 -1.03 3.15 -6.12
N GLY A 60 -2.17 2.87 -6.76
CA GLY A 60 -2.42 1.59 -7.44
C GLY A 60 -2.43 0.38 -6.50
N HIS A 61 -2.52 0.60 -5.18
CA HIS A 61 -2.45 -0.44 -4.16
C HIS A 61 -3.67 -0.40 -3.25
N THR A 62 -4.50 -1.45 -3.34
CA THR A 62 -5.75 -1.59 -2.59
C THR A 62 -5.53 -2.29 -1.25
N VAL A 63 -6.23 -1.84 -0.22
CA VAL A 63 -6.24 -2.51 1.08
C VAL A 63 -7.09 -3.77 1.01
N PRO A 64 -6.58 -4.95 1.41
CA PRO A 64 -7.36 -6.17 1.44
C PRO A 64 -8.41 -6.15 2.57
N ASN A 65 -9.56 -6.81 2.34
CA ASN A 65 -10.68 -6.85 3.29
C ASN A 65 -10.27 -7.36 4.69
N SER A 66 -9.33 -8.31 4.75
CA SER A 66 -8.79 -8.85 5.99
C SER A 66 -8.01 -7.84 6.84
N ARG A 67 -7.56 -6.72 6.26
CA ARG A 67 -6.82 -5.65 6.96
C ARG A 67 -7.67 -4.42 7.25
N LEU A 68 -8.84 -4.27 6.62
CA LEU A 68 -9.70 -3.08 6.79
C LEU A 68 -10.10 -2.82 8.26
N HIS A 69 -10.38 -3.87 9.05
CA HIS A 69 -10.74 -3.71 10.47
C HIS A 69 -9.59 -3.24 11.36
N ARG A 70 -8.34 -3.40 10.89
CA ARG A 70 -7.11 -3.00 11.61
C ARG A 70 -6.73 -1.54 11.34
N LEU A 71 -7.24 -0.95 10.26
CA LEU A 71 -7.02 0.46 9.93
C LEU A 71 -8.01 1.33 10.72
N ARG A 72 -7.67 1.65 11.97
CA ARG A 72 -8.52 2.46 12.86
C ARG A 72 -8.05 3.91 12.94
N ARG A 73 -6.77 4.16 12.74
CA ARG A 73 -6.16 5.50 12.74
C ARG A 73 -5.47 5.78 11.41
N ALA A 74 -5.26 7.05 11.09
CA ALA A 74 -4.48 7.46 9.92
C ALA A 74 -3.04 6.90 9.96
N GLY A 75 -2.44 6.78 11.14
CA GLY A 75 -1.14 6.13 11.33
C GLY A 75 -1.13 4.64 10.96
N ASP A 76 -2.24 3.91 11.14
CA ASP A 76 -2.34 2.51 10.69
C ASP A 76 -2.29 2.42 9.16
N VAL A 77 -2.91 3.41 8.49
CA VAL A 77 -2.89 3.52 7.02
C VAL A 77 -1.48 3.83 6.53
N LEU A 78 -0.79 4.75 7.18
CA LEU A 78 0.62 5.04 6.90
C LEU A 78 1.49 3.80 7.09
N GLY A 79 1.29 3.05 8.19
CA GLY A 79 2.03 1.82 8.47
C GLY A 79 1.74 0.69 7.48
N PHE A 80 0.56 0.66 6.84
CA PHE A 80 0.24 -0.27 5.77
C PHE A 80 0.94 0.13 4.47
N TYR A 81 0.75 1.36 4.01
CA TYR A 81 1.34 1.86 2.76
C TYR A 81 2.85 2.11 2.86
N GLY A 82 3.45 2.17 4.04
CA GLY A 82 4.90 2.24 4.20
C GLY A 82 5.62 0.92 3.93
N ARG A 83 4.88 -0.20 3.80
CA ARG A 83 5.47 -1.53 3.59
C ARG A 83 5.51 -1.87 2.10
N PRO A 84 6.69 -2.13 1.51
CA PRO A 84 6.77 -2.58 0.12
C PRO A 84 6.17 -3.98 -0.04
N VAL A 85 5.57 -4.23 -1.19
CA VAL A 85 5.04 -5.54 -1.60
C VAL A 85 5.74 -5.96 -2.89
N ARG A 86 6.30 -7.18 -2.91
CA ARG A 86 6.95 -7.75 -4.09
C ARG A 86 6.08 -8.89 -4.62
N ASP A 87 5.89 -8.90 -5.93
CA ASP A 87 5.11 -9.93 -6.65
C ASP A 87 5.95 -11.10 -7.15
N GLY A 88 7.24 -11.10 -6.83
CA GLY A 88 8.13 -12.20 -7.20
C GLY A 88 7.73 -13.49 -6.49
N THR A 89 7.73 -14.59 -7.24
CA THR A 89 7.82 -15.93 -6.64
C THR A 89 9.20 -16.08 -6.00
N GLY A 90 9.35 -16.94 -4.99
CA GLY A 90 10.60 -17.02 -4.20
C GLY A 90 11.87 -17.23 -5.03
N ILE A 91 11.76 -17.92 -6.18
CA ILE A 91 12.84 -18.06 -7.17
C ILE A 91 13.27 -16.73 -7.81
N HIS A 92 12.34 -15.81 -8.08
CA HIS A 92 12.65 -14.52 -8.69
C HIS A 92 13.37 -13.60 -7.70
N GLU A 93 13.24 -13.87 -6.40
CA GLU A 93 14.03 -13.22 -5.36
C GLU A 93 15.44 -13.83 -5.21
N LEU A 94 15.60 -15.14 -5.48
CA LEU A 94 16.88 -15.84 -5.40
C LEU A 94 17.82 -15.54 -6.57
N VAL A 95 17.29 -15.35 -7.78
CA VAL A 95 18.10 -15.08 -8.98
C VAL A 95 18.93 -13.79 -8.89
N PRO A 96 18.42 -12.65 -8.36
CA PRO A 96 19.23 -11.45 -8.14
C PRO A 96 20.13 -11.51 -6.90
N ALA A 97 20.01 -12.53 -6.03
CA ALA A 97 20.95 -12.73 -4.95
C ALA A 97 22.28 -13.27 -5.51
N GLU A 98 23.42 -12.93 -4.89
CA GLU A 98 24.72 -13.49 -5.26
C GLU A 98 24.72 -15.00 -4.98
N LEU A 99 24.41 -15.79 -6.00
CA LEU A 99 24.37 -17.24 -5.88
C LEU A 99 25.81 -17.78 -5.79
N PRO A 100 26.06 -18.76 -4.91
CA PRO A 100 27.34 -19.46 -4.87
C PRO A 100 27.71 -20.05 -6.24
N PRO A 101 29.00 -20.06 -6.63
CA PRO A 101 29.43 -20.46 -7.97
C PRO A 101 29.08 -21.93 -8.30
N ASN A 102 28.88 -22.77 -7.28
CA ASN A 102 28.50 -24.16 -7.37
C ASN A 102 26.97 -24.39 -7.44
N LEU A 103 26.15 -23.34 -7.41
CA LEU A 103 24.70 -23.45 -7.45
C LEU A 103 24.15 -22.94 -8.78
N LYS A 104 23.43 -23.82 -9.50
CA LYS A 104 22.75 -23.51 -10.76
C LYS A 104 21.26 -23.80 -10.60
N ILE A 105 20.42 -22.78 -10.80
CA ILE A 105 18.96 -22.91 -10.77
C ILE A 105 18.48 -22.94 -12.23
N ILE A 106 17.79 -24.01 -12.62
CA ILE A 106 17.19 -24.15 -13.95
C ILE A 106 15.67 -24.11 -13.77
N TRP A 107 15.00 -23.21 -14.49
CA TRP A 107 13.55 -23.15 -14.50
C TRP A 107 13.00 -24.18 -15.49
N GLN A 108 12.28 -25.19 -14.99
CA GLN A 108 11.48 -26.08 -15.81
C GLN A 108 10.01 -25.92 -15.42
N GLN A 109 9.18 -25.63 -16.42
CA GLN A 109 7.77 -25.26 -16.27
C GLN A 109 6.89 -26.31 -16.93
#